data_AF-A0A1E3LWZ2-F1
#
_entry.id   AF-A0A1E3LWZ2-F1
#
_cell.length_a   1.000
_cell.length_b   1.000
_cell.length_c   1.000
_cell.angle_alpha   90.00
_cell.angle_beta   90.00
_cell.angle_gamma   90.00
#
_symmetry.space_group_name_H-M   'P 1'
#
loop_
_entity.id
_entity.type
_entity.pdbx_description
1 polymer ?
#
loop_
_entity_poly.entity_id
_entity_poly.type
_entity_poly.pdbx_seq_one_letter_code
_entity_poly.pdbx_strand_id
1 'polypeptide(L)'
;MRTGVIAKKMGMTRLFKDDGRHVPVTVLSLEGVQVVARREMDKDGYTAVQLGAGSAKAKNVAKPQRGAFGKAEVEPKAILAEFRVDEDGLLDVGAEISADHFVAGQLVDIQGRTQGKGFAGGMKRWGFGGMRATHGVSISHRALGSTGQRQDPGKVFKNKKMAGHMGDKNRTQQNLEVVGTDVERGLIFVKGSVPGSKGGWLFVKDAVKVARHADAPYPASIKSAANSNNNAPADMPADEAAAPEATDGQEG
;
A
#
# COMPACT_ATOMS: atom_id res chain seq x y z
N MET A 1 1.44 13.60 -11.79
CA MET A 1 1.70 12.36 -11.04
C MET A 1 0.87 12.43 -9.78
N ARG A 2 -0.04 11.48 -9.58
CA ARG A 2 -0.85 11.40 -8.35
C ARG A 2 -0.24 10.43 -7.35
N THR A 3 -0.71 10.50 -6.11
CA THR A 3 -0.25 9.62 -5.03
C THR A 3 -0.53 8.14 -5.36
N GLY A 4 0.26 7.25 -4.75
CA GLY A 4 -0.12 5.84 -4.63
C GLY A 4 -0.90 5.60 -3.34
N VAL A 5 -1.07 4.32 -3.00
CA VAL A 5 -1.65 3.88 -1.73
C VAL A 5 -0.78 2.80 -1.08
N ILE A 6 -0.94 2.64 0.23
CA ILE A 6 -0.37 1.52 0.98
C ILE A 6 -1.46 0.47 1.15
N ALA A 7 -1.20 -0.75 0.72
CA ALA A 7 -2.16 -1.85 0.79
C ALA A 7 -1.56 -3.07 1.49
N LYS A 8 -2.40 -3.88 2.13
CA LYS A 8 -2.02 -5.12 2.78
C LYS A 8 -2.43 -6.31 1.94
N LYS A 9 -1.51 -7.23 1.69
CA LYS A 9 -1.78 -8.44 0.91
C LYS A 9 -2.67 -9.40 1.70
N MET A 10 -3.93 -9.56 1.32
CA MET A 10 -4.87 -10.46 2.02
C MET A 10 -4.77 -11.91 1.54
N GLY A 11 -4.40 -12.12 0.28
CA GLY A 11 -4.27 -13.47 -0.29
C GLY A 11 -4.48 -13.46 -1.80
N MET A 12 -4.70 -14.65 -2.34
CA MET A 12 -5.03 -14.84 -3.75
C MET A 12 -6.38 -15.55 -3.85
N THR A 13 -7.16 -15.19 -4.86
CA THR A 13 -8.41 -15.85 -5.22
C THR A 13 -8.52 -15.88 -6.76
N ARG A 14 -9.62 -16.39 -7.26
CA ARG A 14 -9.97 -16.41 -8.68
C ARG A 14 -11.26 -15.64 -8.91
N LEU A 15 -11.32 -14.91 -10.02
CA LEU A 15 -12.54 -14.30 -10.53
C LEU A 15 -12.84 -14.91 -11.91
N PHE A 16 -14.12 -15.11 -12.18
CA PHE A 16 -14.60 -15.48 -13.51
C PHE A 16 -15.09 -14.21 -14.19
N LYS A 17 -14.56 -13.93 -15.38
CA LYS A 17 -15.08 -12.85 -16.23
C LYS A 17 -16.34 -13.33 -16.96
N ASP A 18 -17.13 -12.40 -17.49
CA ASP A 18 -18.38 -12.70 -18.21
C ASP A 18 -18.15 -13.59 -19.45
N ASP A 19 -16.93 -13.56 -20.00
CA ASP A 19 -16.48 -14.42 -21.10
C ASP A 19 -16.08 -15.85 -20.66
N GLY A 20 -16.30 -16.20 -19.40
CA GLY A 20 -15.96 -17.50 -18.83
C GLY A 20 -14.49 -17.69 -18.50
N ARG A 21 -13.61 -16.70 -18.75
CA ARG A 21 -12.18 -16.83 -18.43
C ARG A 21 -11.94 -16.80 -16.93
N HIS A 22 -11.08 -17.71 -16.50
CA HIS A 22 -10.57 -17.78 -15.13
C HIS A 22 -9.37 -16.85 -14.95
N VAL A 23 -9.54 -15.81 -14.12
CA VAL A 23 -8.49 -14.80 -13.85
C VAL A 23 -7.99 -14.96 -12.41
N PRO A 24 -6.71 -15.34 -12.20
CA PRO A 24 -6.12 -15.34 -10.87
C PRO A 24 -5.86 -13.92 -10.41
N VAL A 25 -6.33 -13.57 -9.22
CA VAL A 25 -6.18 -12.24 -8.64
C VAL A 25 -5.58 -12.30 -7.24
N THR A 26 -4.77 -11.30 -6.92
CA THR A 26 -4.35 -11.01 -5.55
C THR A 26 -5.30 -9.95 -4.97
N VAL A 27 -5.80 -10.22 -3.77
CA VAL A 27 -6.64 -9.28 -3.00
C VAL A 27 -5.75 -8.42 -2.12
N LEU A 28 -5.87 -7.11 -2.26
CA LEU A 28 -5.19 -6.09 -1.47
C LEU A 28 -6.23 -5.31 -0.66
N SER A 29 -5.97 -5.09 0.63
CA SER A 29 -6.85 -4.32 1.52
C SER A 29 -6.23 -2.97 1.88
N LEU A 30 -7.03 -1.91 1.83
CA LEU A 30 -6.68 -0.60 2.34
C LEU A 30 -7.14 -0.47 3.80
N GLU A 31 -6.19 -0.57 4.73
CA GLU A 31 -6.47 -0.44 6.16
C GLU A 31 -6.22 1.02 6.60
N GLY A 32 -7.22 1.90 6.47
CA GLY A 32 -7.18 3.28 6.99
C GLY A 32 -6.02 4.13 6.44
N VAL A 33 -5.89 4.15 5.11
CA VAL A 33 -4.81 4.85 4.37
C VAL A 33 -5.05 6.34 4.43
N GLN A 34 -4.30 7.04 5.28
CA GLN A 34 -4.52 8.44 5.60
C GLN A 34 -3.25 9.27 5.36
N VAL A 35 -3.42 10.51 4.93
CA VAL A 35 -2.32 11.45 4.80
C VAL A 35 -1.85 11.90 6.19
N VAL A 36 -0.57 11.71 6.46
CA VAL A 36 0.07 12.06 7.75
C VAL A 36 0.85 13.36 7.64
N ALA A 37 1.49 13.60 6.50
CA ALA A 37 2.25 14.82 6.25
C ALA A 37 2.34 15.10 4.74
N ARG A 38 2.62 16.37 4.42
CA ARG A 38 2.97 16.84 3.08
C ARG A 38 4.45 17.25 3.08
N ARG A 39 5.10 17.04 1.94
CA ARG A 39 6.43 17.56 1.61
C ARG A 39 6.27 18.57 0.51
N GLU A 40 6.83 19.76 0.73
CA GLU A 40 6.72 20.90 -0.19
C GLU A 40 8.10 21.26 -0.74
N MET A 41 8.14 21.79 -1.96
CA MET A 41 9.40 22.14 -2.64
C MET A 41 10.23 23.13 -1.83
N ASP A 42 9.61 24.18 -1.27
CA ASP A 42 10.32 25.26 -0.57
C ASP A 42 10.97 24.83 0.74
N LYS A 43 10.36 23.87 1.46
CA LYS A 43 10.80 23.43 2.79
C LYS A 43 11.63 22.16 2.74
N ASP A 44 11.22 21.18 1.95
CA ASP A 44 11.80 19.84 1.92
C ASP A 44 12.68 19.60 0.68
N GLY A 45 12.62 20.47 -0.34
CA GLY A 45 13.33 20.33 -1.61
C GLY A 45 12.66 19.33 -2.57
N TYR A 46 11.43 18.90 -2.28
CA TYR A 46 10.63 18.06 -3.16
C TYR A 46 9.15 18.01 -2.76
N THR A 47 8.30 17.67 -3.73
CA THR A 47 6.87 17.49 -3.52
C THR A 47 6.52 16.02 -3.31
N ALA A 48 5.88 15.71 -2.17
CA ALA A 48 5.41 14.36 -1.85
C ALA A 48 4.27 14.35 -0.83
N VAL A 49 3.48 13.30 -0.84
CA VAL A 49 2.49 13.00 0.20
C VAL A 49 2.99 11.82 1.02
N GLN A 50 3.06 11.99 2.35
CA GLN A 50 3.33 10.91 3.28
C GLN A 50 2.02 10.27 3.72
N LEU A 51 1.84 9.01 3.36
CA LEU A 51 0.69 8.21 3.73
C LEU A 51 1.04 7.27 4.88
N GLY A 52 0.06 7.00 5.72
CA GLY A 52 0.12 5.97 6.75
C GLY A 52 -1.05 5.00 6.66
N ALA A 53 -0.79 3.73 6.94
CA ALA A 53 -1.78 2.66 6.90
C ALA A 53 -1.65 1.69 8.08
N GLY A 54 -2.75 1.03 8.41
CA GLY A 54 -2.94 0.17 9.57
C GLY A 54 -2.96 0.97 10.88
N SER A 55 -3.49 0.38 11.94
CA SER A 55 -3.43 0.96 13.28
C SER A 55 -2.27 0.38 14.09
N ALA A 56 -1.58 1.23 14.84
CA ALA A 56 -0.53 0.84 15.77
C ALA A 56 -0.90 1.27 17.20
N LYS A 57 -0.67 0.38 18.18
CA LYS A 57 -0.86 0.75 19.59
C LYS A 57 0.15 1.83 19.96
N ALA A 58 -0.29 2.91 20.61
CA ALA A 58 0.56 4.04 20.98
C ALA A 58 1.83 3.63 21.76
N LYS A 59 1.75 2.59 22.59
CA LYS A 59 2.91 2.05 23.34
C LYS A 59 4.01 1.43 22.46
N ASN A 60 3.68 0.98 21.25
CA ASN A 60 4.61 0.40 20.29
C ASN A 60 5.22 1.45 19.35
N VAL A 61 4.82 2.73 19.49
CA VAL A 61 5.25 3.83 18.63
C VAL A 61 6.20 4.74 19.39
N ALA A 62 7.33 5.05 18.75
CA ALA A 62 8.36 5.90 19.35
C ALA A 62 7.81 7.30 19.67
N LYS A 63 8.30 7.92 20.75
CA LYS A 63 7.87 9.28 21.18
C LYS A 63 7.89 10.33 20.05
N PRO A 64 8.94 10.46 19.21
CA PRO A 64 8.94 11.47 18.14
C PRO A 64 7.86 11.20 17.08
N GLN A 65 7.62 9.94 16.73
CA GLN A 65 6.56 9.56 15.80
C GLN A 65 5.18 9.90 16.37
N ARG A 66 4.95 9.62 17.66
CA ARG A 66 3.70 10.04 18.34
C ARG A 66 3.49 11.55 18.31
N GLY A 67 4.55 12.33 18.50
CA GLY A 67 4.49 13.78 18.37
C GLY A 67 4.11 14.23 16.95
N ALA A 68 4.65 13.58 15.92
CA ALA A 68 4.28 13.86 14.54
C ALA A 68 2.82 13.52 14.24
N PHE A 69 2.34 12.35 14.68
CA PHE A 69 0.94 11.95 14.54
C PHE A 69 -0.01 12.89 15.28
N GLY A 70 0.35 13.34 16.48
CA GLY A 70 -0.43 14.32 17.24
C GLY A 70 -0.54 15.68 16.55
N LYS A 71 0.54 16.17 15.93
CA LYS A 71 0.50 17.41 15.12
C LYS A 71 -0.38 17.29 13.88
N ALA A 72 -0.46 16.10 13.31
CA ALA A 72 -1.28 15.81 12.15
C ALA A 72 -2.74 15.48 12.53
N GLU A 73 -3.06 15.36 13.82
CA GLU A 73 -4.36 14.91 14.33
C GLU A 73 -4.79 13.53 13.78
N VAL A 74 -3.81 12.66 13.52
CA VAL A 74 -4.00 11.32 12.94
C VAL A 74 -3.66 10.23 13.96
N GLU A 75 -4.44 9.15 13.98
CA GLU A 75 -4.12 7.98 14.80
C GLU A 75 -2.77 7.35 14.42
N PRO A 76 -2.00 6.80 15.38
CA PRO A 76 -0.72 6.17 15.07
C PRO A 76 -0.86 5.03 14.07
N LYS A 77 -0.14 5.14 12.95
CA LYS A 77 -0.20 4.19 11.84
C LYS A 77 0.87 3.10 11.94
N ALA A 78 0.58 1.91 11.40
CA ALA A 78 1.48 0.75 11.44
C ALA A 78 2.66 0.86 10.46
N ILE A 79 2.43 1.50 9.32
CA ILE A 79 3.46 1.75 8.32
C ILE A 79 3.28 3.15 7.73
N LEU A 80 4.39 3.77 7.36
CA LEU A 80 4.45 5.06 6.67
C LEU A 80 5.22 4.90 5.36
N ALA A 81 4.79 5.59 4.32
CA ALA A 81 5.53 5.72 3.07
C ALA A 81 5.23 7.04 2.40
N GLU A 82 6.20 7.53 1.64
CA GLU A 82 6.08 8.76 0.85
C GLU A 82 5.88 8.41 -0.62
N PHE A 83 4.96 9.11 -1.26
CA PHE A 83 4.72 9.05 -2.70
C PHE A 83 5.03 10.42 -3.30
N ARG A 84 5.90 10.42 -4.31
CA ARG A 84 6.16 11.63 -5.10
C ARG A 84 4.92 11.98 -5.90
N VAL A 85 4.54 13.25 -5.85
CA VAL A 85 3.37 13.80 -6.56
C VAL A 85 3.75 15.12 -7.20
N ASP A 86 2.96 15.56 -8.16
CA ASP A 86 3.05 16.92 -8.68
C ASP A 86 2.44 17.91 -7.68
N GLU A 87 2.70 19.21 -7.84
CA GLU A 87 2.26 20.25 -6.91
C GLU A 87 0.73 20.34 -6.76
N ASP A 88 0.01 20.09 -7.86
CA ASP A 88 -1.45 19.99 -7.91
C ASP A 88 -1.99 18.65 -7.37
N GLY A 89 -1.10 17.71 -7.06
CA GLY A 89 -1.40 16.38 -6.50
C GLY A 89 -1.32 16.30 -4.96
N LEU A 90 -1.10 17.41 -4.27
CA LEU A 90 -0.97 17.46 -2.81
C LEU A 90 -2.34 17.30 -2.10
N LEU A 91 -2.40 16.39 -1.13
CA LEU A 91 -3.64 16.02 -0.42
C LEU A 91 -3.67 16.46 1.04
N ASP A 92 -4.84 16.94 1.50
CA ASP A 92 -5.23 17.22 2.90
C ASP A 92 -4.49 16.37 3.92
N VAL A 93 -3.72 16.93 4.87
CA VAL A 93 -3.34 16.16 6.06
C VAL A 93 -4.62 15.72 6.77
N GLY A 94 -4.70 14.43 7.11
CA GLY A 94 -5.91 13.82 7.65
C GLY A 94 -6.87 13.24 6.60
N ALA A 95 -6.72 13.53 5.31
CA ALA A 95 -7.56 12.93 4.28
C ALA A 95 -7.32 11.42 4.16
N GLU A 96 -8.40 10.62 4.10
CA GLU A 96 -8.34 9.17 3.91
C GLU A 96 -8.65 8.78 2.46
N ILE A 97 -7.81 7.94 1.86
CA ILE A 97 -7.93 7.51 0.47
C ILE A 97 -8.75 6.22 0.39
N SER A 98 -9.73 6.19 -0.52
CA SER A 98 -10.59 5.02 -0.79
C SER A 98 -10.05 4.11 -1.90
N ALA A 99 -10.63 2.91 -2.02
CA ALA A 99 -10.20 1.89 -2.99
C ALA A 99 -10.55 2.25 -4.45
N ASP A 100 -11.58 3.05 -4.67
CA ASP A 100 -11.96 3.66 -5.96
C ASP A 100 -10.90 4.64 -6.50
N HIS A 101 -9.84 4.92 -5.73
CA HIS A 101 -8.65 5.58 -6.24
C HIS A 101 -8.07 4.86 -7.47
N PHE A 102 -8.32 3.55 -7.62
CA PHE A 102 -8.02 2.79 -8.84
C PHE A 102 -9.29 2.34 -9.55
N VAL A 103 -9.22 2.31 -10.88
CA VAL A 103 -10.33 1.91 -11.74
C VAL A 103 -10.02 0.55 -12.39
N ALA A 104 -11.04 -0.25 -12.67
CA ALA A 104 -10.89 -1.50 -13.40
C ALA A 104 -10.25 -1.26 -14.79
N GLY A 105 -9.33 -2.14 -15.21
CA GLY A 105 -8.56 -2.00 -16.44
C GLY A 105 -7.29 -1.15 -16.31
N GLN A 106 -7.14 -0.39 -15.22
CA GLN A 106 -5.94 0.40 -14.97
C GLN A 106 -4.71 -0.49 -14.73
N LEU A 107 -3.55 -0.08 -15.25
CA LEU A 107 -2.26 -0.71 -14.95
C LEU A 107 -1.58 -0.03 -13.76
N VAL A 108 -1.09 -0.84 -12.83
CA VAL A 108 -0.41 -0.40 -11.60
C VAL A 108 0.95 -1.08 -11.43
N ASP A 109 1.86 -0.38 -10.76
CA ASP A 109 3.11 -0.92 -10.27
C ASP A 109 3.00 -1.21 -8.77
N ILE A 110 3.38 -2.42 -8.37
CA ILE A 110 3.29 -2.87 -6.97
C ILE A 110 4.68 -3.16 -6.44
N GLN A 111 5.08 -2.37 -5.44
CA GLN A 111 6.33 -2.55 -4.72
C GLN A 111 6.09 -3.23 -3.38
N GLY A 112 6.96 -4.17 -3.02
CA GLY A 112 6.87 -4.86 -1.76
C GLY A 112 8.15 -5.59 -1.39
N ARG A 113 8.23 -6.01 -0.13
CA ARG A 113 9.33 -6.85 0.35
C ARG A 113 9.07 -8.29 -0.03
N THR A 114 9.95 -8.89 -0.84
CA THR A 114 9.81 -10.29 -1.28
C THR A 114 9.95 -11.25 -0.11
N GLN A 115 9.29 -12.41 -0.19
CA GLN A 115 9.43 -13.46 0.82
C GLN A 115 10.90 -13.88 1.00
N GLY A 116 11.37 -13.86 2.24
CA GLY A 116 12.71 -14.32 2.63
C GLY A 116 12.85 -15.83 2.45
N LYS A 117 14.01 -16.26 1.92
CA LYS A 117 14.37 -17.69 1.74
C LYS A 117 15.64 -18.05 2.51
N GLY A 118 16.13 -17.17 3.39
CA GLY A 118 17.35 -17.36 4.17
C GLY A 118 18.62 -17.45 3.30
N PHE A 119 19.60 -18.22 3.76
CA PHE A 119 20.81 -18.51 2.99
C PHE A 119 20.52 -19.55 1.90
N ALA A 120 20.55 -19.11 0.63
CA ALA A 120 20.27 -19.96 -0.52
C ALA A 120 21.55 -20.32 -1.29
N GLY A 121 21.70 -21.60 -1.64
CA GLY A 121 22.77 -22.10 -2.52
C GLY A 121 22.64 -21.64 -3.97
N GLY A 122 23.68 -21.88 -4.78
CA GLY A 122 23.77 -21.42 -6.18
C GLY A 122 22.60 -21.85 -7.06
N MET A 123 22.16 -23.10 -6.94
CA MET A 123 21.03 -23.62 -7.73
C MET A 123 19.72 -22.87 -7.43
N LYS A 124 19.37 -22.69 -6.14
CA LYS A 124 18.11 -22.02 -5.74
C LYS A 124 18.16 -20.51 -5.99
N ARG A 125 19.32 -19.87 -5.78
CA ARG A 125 19.49 -18.42 -5.87
C ARG A 125 19.61 -17.92 -7.31
N TRP A 126 20.26 -18.69 -8.17
CA TRP A 126 20.64 -18.27 -9.54
C TRP A 126 20.20 -19.22 -10.65
N GLY A 127 19.60 -20.37 -10.33
CA GLY A 127 19.15 -21.34 -11.34
C GLY A 127 20.28 -22.16 -11.97
N PHE A 128 21.40 -22.37 -11.27
CA PHE A 128 22.52 -23.19 -11.79
C PHE A 128 22.12 -24.67 -11.93
N GLY A 129 22.61 -25.34 -12.98
CA GLY A 129 22.23 -26.71 -13.35
C GLY A 129 22.76 -27.84 -12.44
N GLY A 130 23.76 -27.58 -11.60
CA GLY A 130 24.40 -28.61 -10.77
C GLY A 130 25.31 -29.55 -11.57
N MET A 131 25.84 -30.58 -10.90
CA MET A 131 26.61 -31.67 -11.53
C MET A 131 25.77 -32.94 -11.67
N ARG A 132 26.26 -33.94 -12.41
CA ARG A 132 25.58 -35.24 -12.55
C ARG A 132 25.35 -35.88 -11.16
N ALA A 133 24.23 -36.57 -11.02
CA ALA A 133 23.92 -37.32 -9.80
C ALA A 133 24.66 -38.66 -9.73
N THR A 134 24.96 -39.26 -10.88
CA THR A 134 25.66 -40.55 -11.05
C THR A 134 26.98 -40.36 -11.82
N HIS A 135 27.64 -41.46 -12.18
CA HIS A 135 28.91 -41.49 -12.94
C HIS A 135 30.09 -40.84 -12.20
N GLY A 136 30.29 -41.22 -10.93
CA GLY A 136 31.53 -40.94 -10.20
C GLY A 136 31.66 -39.53 -9.60
N VAL A 137 30.61 -38.70 -9.64
CA VAL A 137 30.61 -37.40 -8.96
C VAL A 137 30.63 -37.61 -7.45
N SER A 138 31.70 -37.18 -6.79
CA SER A 138 31.82 -37.21 -5.34
C SER A 138 31.41 -35.87 -4.73
N ILE A 139 30.38 -35.88 -3.86
CA ILE A 139 29.90 -34.81 -2.95
C ILE A 139 29.54 -33.44 -3.57
N SER A 140 29.72 -33.25 -4.89
CA SER A 140 29.69 -31.96 -5.57
C SER A 140 28.44 -31.72 -6.43
N HIS A 141 27.42 -32.58 -6.30
CA HIS A 141 26.17 -32.51 -7.09
C HIS A 141 25.51 -31.11 -7.08
N ARG A 142 25.62 -30.40 -5.96
CA ARG A 142 25.03 -29.05 -5.77
C ARG A 142 26.08 -27.95 -5.61
N ALA A 143 27.35 -28.24 -5.89
CA ALA A 143 28.43 -27.27 -5.81
C ALA A 143 28.25 -26.15 -6.85
N LEU A 144 28.88 -25.01 -6.60
CA LEU A 144 28.80 -23.84 -7.49
C LEU A 144 29.55 -24.07 -8.82
N GLY A 145 30.51 -24.99 -8.84
CA GLY A 145 31.48 -25.11 -9.93
C GLY A 145 32.57 -24.04 -9.84
N SER A 146 33.29 -23.82 -10.94
CA SER A 146 34.40 -22.87 -10.99
C SER A 146 33.95 -21.41 -10.79
N THR A 147 34.64 -20.69 -9.92
CA THR A 147 34.36 -19.28 -9.61
C THR A 147 35.21 -18.30 -10.42
N GLY A 148 36.36 -18.74 -10.95
CA GLY A 148 37.36 -17.88 -11.59
C GLY A 148 38.28 -18.62 -12.56
N GLN A 149 39.25 -17.89 -13.10
CA GLN A 149 40.33 -18.42 -13.95
C GLN A 149 41.60 -18.65 -13.10
N ARG A 150 42.66 -19.19 -13.72
CA ARG A 150 43.96 -19.49 -13.09
C ARG A 150 44.80 -18.22 -12.87
N GLN A 151 45.86 -18.01 -13.69
CA GLN A 151 46.87 -16.97 -13.44
C GLN A 151 46.32 -15.58 -13.70
N ASP A 152 45.75 -15.36 -14.88
CA ASP A 152 45.11 -14.10 -15.25
C ASP A 152 43.60 -14.31 -15.29
N PRO A 153 42.79 -13.57 -14.49
CA PRO A 153 43.10 -12.34 -13.73
C PRO A 153 43.48 -12.54 -12.25
N GLY A 154 43.72 -13.79 -11.79
CA GLY A 154 44.16 -14.10 -10.42
C GLY A 154 43.17 -13.73 -9.31
N LYS A 155 41.90 -13.47 -9.64
CA LYS A 155 40.85 -13.07 -8.70
C LYS A 155 39.45 -13.44 -9.17
N VAL A 156 38.50 -13.44 -8.24
CA VAL A 156 37.07 -13.51 -8.56
C VAL A 156 36.54 -12.10 -8.82
N PHE A 157 35.82 -11.91 -9.93
CA PHE A 157 35.22 -10.62 -10.27
C PHE A 157 34.11 -10.21 -9.29
N LYS A 158 33.95 -8.90 -9.10
CA LYS A 158 32.83 -8.33 -8.33
C LYS A 158 31.49 -8.74 -8.96
N ASN A 159 30.45 -8.84 -8.13
CA ASN A 159 29.10 -9.29 -8.53
C ASN A 159 29.04 -10.71 -9.12
N LYS A 160 30.08 -11.55 -8.94
CA LYS A 160 30.01 -12.98 -9.27
C LYS A 160 28.87 -13.63 -8.48
N LYS A 161 28.04 -14.38 -9.20
CA LYS A 161 26.91 -15.12 -8.64
C LYS A 161 27.39 -16.23 -7.70
N MET A 162 27.09 -16.10 -6.41
CA MET A 162 27.44 -17.06 -5.35
C MET A 162 26.24 -17.34 -4.42
N ALA A 163 26.36 -18.33 -3.54
CA ALA A 163 25.39 -18.58 -2.48
C ALA A 163 25.26 -17.36 -1.54
N GLY A 164 24.15 -17.25 -0.83
CA GLY A 164 23.93 -16.18 0.14
C GLY A 164 22.47 -15.86 0.38
N HIS A 165 22.21 -14.78 1.12
CA HIS A 165 20.85 -14.37 1.48
C HIS A 165 19.99 -14.11 0.23
N MET A 166 18.81 -14.73 0.18
CA MET A 166 17.85 -14.64 -0.92
C MET A 166 16.47 -14.24 -0.40
N GLY A 167 15.78 -13.38 -1.15
CA GLY A 167 14.51 -12.81 -0.73
C GLY A 167 14.72 -11.59 0.17
N ASP A 168 13.68 -11.20 0.90
CA ASP A 168 13.72 -10.12 1.89
C ASP A 168 14.27 -8.79 1.33
N LYS A 169 13.99 -8.52 0.06
CA LYS A 169 14.41 -7.31 -0.66
C LYS A 169 13.19 -6.63 -1.24
N ASN A 170 13.27 -5.30 -1.38
CA ASN A 170 12.23 -4.55 -2.08
C ASN A 170 12.30 -4.87 -3.58
N ARG A 171 11.16 -5.28 -4.14
CA ARG A 171 10.98 -5.50 -5.57
C ARG A 171 9.67 -4.87 -6.02
N THR A 172 9.68 -4.41 -7.25
CA THR A 172 8.51 -3.83 -7.91
C THR A 172 8.11 -4.75 -9.04
N GLN A 173 6.87 -5.22 -9.00
CA GLN A 173 6.23 -5.88 -10.12
C GLN A 173 5.48 -4.81 -10.90
N GLN A 174 5.76 -4.70 -12.20
CA GLN A 174 5.23 -3.63 -13.03
C GLN A 174 4.05 -4.09 -13.88
N ASN A 175 3.24 -3.11 -14.31
CA ASN A 175 2.17 -3.29 -15.30
C ASN A 175 1.15 -4.38 -14.93
N LEU A 176 0.73 -4.42 -13.67
CA LEU A 176 -0.33 -5.32 -13.21
C LEU A 176 -1.70 -4.67 -13.45
N GLU A 177 -2.64 -5.44 -14.01
CA GLU A 177 -4.01 -4.97 -14.30
C GLU A 177 -4.87 -5.02 -13.03
N VAL A 178 -5.53 -3.91 -12.70
CA VAL A 178 -6.61 -3.89 -11.71
C VAL A 178 -7.85 -4.50 -12.35
N VAL A 179 -8.33 -5.61 -11.80
CA VAL A 179 -9.52 -6.30 -12.32
C VAL A 179 -10.80 -5.63 -11.82
N GLY A 180 -10.76 -5.08 -10.60
CA GLY A 180 -11.88 -4.38 -9.98
C GLY A 180 -11.54 -3.92 -8.58
N THR A 181 -12.46 -3.18 -7.97
CA THR A 181 -12.36 -2.65 -6.61
C THR A 181 -13.67 -2.89 -5.88
N ASP A 182 -13.59 -3.05 -4.56
CA ASP A 182 -14.75 -3.13 -3.65
C ASP A 182 -14.57 -2.01 -2.63
N VAL A 183 -15.35 -0.93 -2.79
CA VAL A 183 -15.18 0.31 -2.04
C VAL A 183 -15.65 0.14 -0.59
N GLU A 184 -16.75 -0.57 -0.38
CA GLU A 184 -17.34 -0.81 0.94
C GLU A 184 -16.35 -1.56 1.84
N ARG A 185 -15.66 -2.57 1.28
CA ARG A 185 -14.66 -3.36 2.02
C ARG A 185 -13.25 -2.80 1.90
N GLY A 186 -13.03 -1.76 1.10
CA GLY A 186 -11.72 -1.18 0.84
C GLY A 186 -10.74 -2.13 0.16
N LEU A 187 -11.21 -2.99 -0.76
CA LEU A 187 -10.39 -4.00 -1.43
C LEU A 187 -10.07 -3.62 -2.88
N ILE A 188 -8.88 -4.03 -3.32
CA ILE A 188 -8.41 -3.91 -4.71
C ILE A 188 -8.04 -5.31 -5.19
N PHE A 189 -8.59 -5.69 -6.36
CA PHE A 189 -8.29 -6.96 -7.01
C PHE A 189 -7.29 -6.74 -8.14
N VAL A 190 -6.09 -7.29 -7.99
CA VAL A 190 -5.01 -7.14 -8.98
C VAL A 190 -4.72 -8.46 -9.65
N LYS A 191 -4.67 -8.48 -10.97
CA LYS A 191 -4.39 -9.69 -11.76
C LYS A 191 -2.98 -10.20 -11.51
N GLY A 192 -2.88 -11.50 -11.26
CA GLY A 192 -1.60 -12.19 -11.09
C GLY A 192 -1.05 -12.13 -9.67
N SER A 193 0.27 -12.29 -9.55
CA SER A 193 0.96 -12.37 -8.27
C SER A 193 1.69 -11.07 -7.93
N VAL A 194 1.75 -10.78 -6.64
CA VAL A 194 2.44 -9.61 -6.07
C VAL A 194 3.54 -10.06 -5.11
N PRO A 195 4.61 -9.28 -4.93
CA PRO A 195 5.71 -9.64 -4.03
C PRO A 195 5.24 -9.84 -2.58
N GLY A 196 5.98 -10.66 -1.83
CA GLY A 196 5.78 -10.85 -0.39
C GLY A 196 4.74 -11.91 0.00
N SER A 197 4.68 -12.22 1.29
CA SER A 197 3.73 -13.15 1.90
C SER A 197 2.40 -12.45 2.24
N LYS A 198 1.35 -13.24 2.50
CA LYS A 198 0.08 -12.74 3.06
C LYS A 198 0.34 -11.97 4.36
N GLY A 199 -0.40 -10.87 4.55
CA GLY A 199 -0.26 -9.93 5.66
C GLY A 199 0.82 -8.87 5.47
N GLY A 200 1.66 -8.99 4.43
CA GLY A 200 2.69 -8.00 4.12
C GLY A 200 2.12 -6.70 3.55
N TRP A 201 2.78 -5.59 3.86
CA TRP A 201 2.49 -4.28 3.28
C TRP A 201 3.10 -4.13 1.89
N LEU A 202 2.34 -3.52 1.00
CA LEU A 202 2.67 -3.25 -0.39
C LEU A 202 2.37 -1.79 -0.70
N PHE A 203 3.13 -1.24 -1.63
CA PHE A 203 2.95 0.11 -2.14
C PHE A 203 2.45 -0.01 -3.57
N VAL A 204 1.23 0.48 -3.81
CA VAL A 204 0.57 0.42 -5.12
C VAL A 204 0.58 1.83 -5.68
N LYS A 205 1.04 1.99 -6.91
CA LYS A 205 1.06 3.27 -7.62
C LYS A 205 0.67 3.05 -9.08
N ASP A 206 0.31 4.13 -9.76
CA ASP A 206 0.09 4.10 -11.20
C ASP A 206 1.33 3.56 -11.94
N ALA A 207 1.12 2.79 -13.01
CA ALA A 207 2.21 2.20 -13.77
C ALA A 207 3.07 3.29 -14.42
N VAL A 208 4.39 3.23 -14.22
CA VAL A 208 5.31 4.27 -14.74
C VAL A 208 5.46 4.19 -16.26
N LYS A 209 5.19 3.03 -16.86
CA LYS A 209 5.43 2.76 -18.29
C LYS A 209 4.25 3.07 -19.21
N VAL A 210 3.09 3.41 -18.65
CA VAL A 210 1.87 3.66 -19.41
C VAL A 210 1.23 4.95 -18.90
N ALA A 211 0.55 5.68 -19.77
CA ALA A 211 -0.20 6.85 -19.36
C ALA A 211 -1.26 6.47 -18.30
N ARG A 212 -1.56 7.41 -17.42
CA ARG A 212 -2.63 7.25 -16.42
C ARG A 212 -3.94 6.93 -17.14
N HIS A 213 -4.72 6.01 -16.57
CA HIS A 213 -6.06 5.72 -17.07
C HIS A 213 -6.92 6.98 -17.01
N ALA A 214 -7.69 7.26 -18.07
CA ALA A 214 -8.44 8.50 -18.20
C ALA A 214 -9.42 8.71 -17.04
N ASP A 215 -10.13 7.65 -16.67
CA ASP A 215 -11.17 7.67 -15.63
C ASP A 215 -10.64 7.60 -14.19
N ALA A 216 -9.31 7.48 -14.01
CA ALA A 216 -8.75 7.43 -12.67
C ALA A 216 -8.92 8.79 -11.96
N PRO A 217 -9.32 8.84 -10.69
CA PRO A 217 -9.55 10.12 -10.00
C PRO A 217 -8.26 10.91 -9.79
N TYR A 218 -8.33 12.24 -9.92
CA TYR A 218 -7.22 13.16 -9.64
C TYR A 218 -7.70 14.29 -8.73
N PRO A 219 -6.98 14.66 -7.66
CA PRO A 219 -5.67 14.13 -7.23
C PRO A 219 -5.76 12.77 -6.51
N ALA A 220 -6.86 12.47 -5.83
CA ALA A 220 -7.17 11.15 -5.28
C ALA A 220 -8.68 10.98 -5.10
N SER A 221 -9.14 9.76 -4.84
CA SER A 221 -10.49 9.57 -4.30
C SER A 221 -10.40 9.53 -2.78
N ILE A 222 -11.14 10.42 -2.14
CA ILE A 222 -11.12 10.62 -0.69
C ILE A 222 -12.42 10.05 -0.15
N LYS A 223 -12.34 9.26 0.92
CA LYS A 223 -13.54 8.86 1.67
C LYS A 223 -14.16 10.13 2.25
N SER A 224 -15.41 10.43 1.87
CA SER A 224 -16.17 11.45 2.57
C SER A 224 -16.21 11.09 4.05
N ALA A 225 -15.72 11.98 4.91
CA ALA A 225 -15.83 11.78 6.34
C ALA A 225 -17.30 11.55 6.69
N ALA A 226 -17.62 10.51 7.45
CA ALA A 226 -18.95 10.35 8.05
C ALA A 226 -19.32 11.51 9.01
N ASN A 227 -18.39 12.45 9.24
CA ASN A 227 -18.60 13.71 9.91
C ASN A 227 -18.63 14.88 8.92
N SER A 228 -19.50 14.84 7.91
CA SER A 228 -20.10 16.09 7.46
C SER A 228 -21.03 16.54 8.59
N ASN A 229 -20.52 17.41 9.47
CA ASN A 229 -21.37 18.34 10.21
C ASN A 229 -22.04 19.24 9.16
N ASN A 230 -23.07 18.71 8.49
CA ASN A 230 -24.13 19.53 7.97
C ASN A 230 -24.78 20.14 9.21
N ASN A 231 -24.32 21.32 9.59
CA ASN A 231 -25.07 22.20 10.45
C ASN A 231 -26.29 22.64 9.63
N ALA A 232 -27.27 21.75 9.48
CA ALA A 232 -28.60 22.14 9.10
C ALA A 232 -29.08 23.07 10.23
N PRO A 233 -29.42 24.34 9.96
CA PRO A 233 -30.02 25.17 10.98
C PRO A 233 -31.29 24.45 11.45
N ALA A 234 -31.32 24.10 12.73
CA ALA A 234 -32.51 23.59 13.37
C ALA A 234 -33.55 24.70 13.33
N ASP A 235 -34.43 24.64 12.33
CA ASP A 235 -35.67 25.41 12.31
C ASP A 235 -36.59 24.75 13.34
N MET A 236 -36.48 25.20 14.60
CA MET A 236 -37.46 24.90 15.62
C MET A 236 -38.57 25.95 15.52
N PRO A 237 -39.80 25.59 15.11
CA PRO A 237 -40.93 26.48 15.27
C PRO A 237 -41.15 26.73 16.76
N ALA A 238 -41.10 28.01 17.14
CA ALA A 238 -41.49 28.48 18.45
C ALA A 238 -43.00 28.23 18.62
N ASP A 239 -43.36 27.27 19.47
CA ASP A 239 -44.73 27.12 19.96
C ASP A 239 -44.88 28.06 21.18
N GLU A 240 -45.64 29.13 20.97
CA GLU A 240 -45.93 30.17 21.95
C GLU A 240 -46.97 29.64 22.94
N ALA A 241 -46.51 29.03 24.03
CA ALA A 241 -47.38 28.65 25.14
C ALA A 241 -47.83 29.91 25.90
N ALA A 242 -49.03 30.39 25.56
CA ALA A 242 -49.75 31.40 26.32
C ALA A 242 -50.00 30.93 27.77
N ALA A 243 -49.59 31.75 28.73
CA ALA A 243 -49.91 31.58 30.14
C ALA A 243 -51.40 31.86 30.40
N PRO A 244 -52.13 31.03 31.17
CA PRO A 244 -53.44 31.43 31.66
C PRO A 244 -53.30 32.35 32.88
N GLU A 245 -53.97 33.50 32.80
CA GLU A 245 -54.14 34.49 33.85
C GLU A 245 -54.74 33.89 35.13
N ALA A 246 -54.28 34.41 36.27
CA ALA A 246 -54.84 34.17 37.58
C ALA A 246 -56.21 34.86 37.71
N THR A 247 -57.21 34.13 38.23
CA THR A 247 -58.43 34.71 38.79
C THR A 247 -58.49 34.43 40.29
N ASP A 248 -58.46 35.51 41.07
CA ASP A 248 -58.83 35.58 42.48
C ASP A 248 -60.31 35.21 42.71
N GLY A 249 -60.60 34.67 43.91
CA GLY A 249 -61.94 34.54 44.51
C GLY A 249 -62.11 33.20 45.24
N GLN A 250 -61.97 33.06 46.56
CA GLN A 250 -62.70 33.59 47.72
C GLN A 250 -63.54 32.47 48.41
N GLU A 251 -63.32 32.35 49.73
CA GLU A 251 -64.18 31.77 50.80
C GLU A 251 -64.37 30.24 50.94
N GLY A 252 -64.17 29.77 52.18
CA GLY A 252 -64.59 28.45 52.68
C GLY A 252 -63.63 27.81 53.66
#